data_AF-K0PT65-F1
#
_entry.id   AF-K0PT65-F1
#
_cell.length_a   1.000
_cell.length_b   1.000
_cell.length_c   1.000
_cell.angle_alpha   90.00
_cell.angle_beta   90.00
_cell.angle_gamma   90.00
#
_symmetry.space_group_name_H-M   'P 1'
#
loop_
_entity.id
_entity.type
_entity.pdbx_description
1 polymer ?
#
loop_
_entity_poly.entity_id
_entity_poly.type
_entity_poly.pdbx_seq_one_letter_code
_entity_poly.pdbx_strand_id
1 'polypeptide(L)'
;MENFVYLLDSDTATFRAAELCDRNSIAAISDLIGSDLIQMIRFDDMHSLFVDEEGLRAGLTSFTIFDGYPTPLAGKIALLGGDGSQPYCSPTITMTEAARRFQCCRPVFDPVFVPADQMGQKGLVVAGAVETLHARIDRRTPLLVRDGATMKFEIRETNRIALFTSVR
;
A
#
# COMPACT_ATOMS: atom_id res chain seq x y z
N MET A 1 3.94 -9.16 23.90
CA MET A 1 2.96 -8.40 23.12
C MET A 1 3.50 -8.41 21.71
N GLU A 2 2.80 -9.06 20.79
CA GLU A 2 3.22 -9.12 19.39
C GLU A 2 3.05 -7.71 18.80
N ASN A 3 4.14 -7.17 18.25
CA ASN A 3 4.09 -5.90 17.56
C ASN A 3 3.66 -6.17 16.12
N PHE A 4 2.61 -5.47 15.70
CA PHE A 4 2.17 -5.46 14.31
C PHE A 4 2.46 -4.11 13.66
N VAL A 5 2.52 -4.14 12.33
CA VAL A 5 2.65 -3.00 11.42
C VAL A 5 1.49 -3.05 10.42
N TYR A 6 1.12 -1.92 9.84
CA TYR A 6 0.27 -1.96 8.64
C TYR A 6 1.14 -1.88 7.39
N LEU A 7 0.96 -2.82 6.48
CA LEU A 7 1.73 -2.94 5.25
C LEU A 7 0.82 -2.72 4.05
N LEU A 8 1.08 -1.62 3.33
CA LEU A 8 0.43 -1.30 2.06
C LEU A 8 1.32 -1.77 0.91
N ASP A 9 0.78 -2.55 0.00
CA ASP A 9 1.45 -3.00 -1.21
C ASP A 9 0.85 -2.27 -2.43
N SER A 10 1.64 -1.43 -3.10
CA SER A 10 1.16 -0.60 -4.22
C SER A 10 0.71 -1.44 -5.43
N ASP A 11 1.37 -2.56 -5.69
CA ASP A 11 1.14 -3.41 -6.87
C ASP A 11 -0.24 -4.08 -6.80
N THR A 12 -0.55 -4.60 -5.62
CA THR A 12 -1.84 -5.25 -5.35
C THR A 12 -2.91 -4.25 -4.87
N ALA A 13 -2.50 -3.06 -4.45
CA ALA A 13 -3.29 -2.10 -3.67
C ALA A 13 -3.95 -2.74 -2.44
N THR A 14 -3.27 -3.68 -1.79
CA THR A 14 -3.75 -4.31 -0.56
C THR A 14 -3.14 -3.66 0.66
N PHE A 15 -3.93 -3.46 1.71
CA PHE A 15 -3.49 -2.94 2.98
C PHE A 15 -3.88 -3.92 4.08
N ARG A 16 -2.88 -4.42 4.81
CA ARG A 16 -3.06 -5.47 5.80
C ARG A 16 -2.23 -5.22 7.05
N ALA A 17 -2.61 -5.85 8.16
CA ALA A 17 -1.70 -6.00 9.28
C ALA A 17 -0.65 -7.06 8.96
N ALA A 18 0.57 -6.87 9.45
CA ALA A 18 1.63 -7.87 9.42
C ALA A 18 2.29 -7.92 10.79
N GLU A 19 2.68 -9.11 11.22
CA GLU A 19 3.53 -9.27 12.40
C GLU A 19 4.94 -8.77 12.07
N LEU A 20 5.55 -8.10 13.05
CA LEU A 20 6.93 -7.66 12.93
C LEU A 20 7.76 -8.42 13.96
N CYS A 21 8.47 -9.43 13.48
CA CYS A 21 9.38 -10.23 14.30
C CYS A 21 10.58 -9.37 14.77
N ASP A 22 11.19 -9.76 15.89
CA ASP A 22 12.42 -9.15 16.41
C ASP A 22 12.38 -7.65 16.76
N ARG A 23 11.74 -7.33 17.90
CA ARG A 23 11.81 -6.04 18.63
C ARG A 23 11.62 -4.78 17.77
N ASN A 24 11.01 -4.90 16.61
CA ASN A 24 10.90 -3.82 15.64
C ASN A 24 12.26 -3.20 15.29
N SER A 25 13.17 -4.02 14.77
CA SER A 25 14.41 -3.53 14.18
C SER A 25 14.17 -2.91 12.80
N ILE A 26 15.09 -2.03 12.36
CA ILE A 26 15.11 -1.54 10.97
C ILE A 26 15.26 -2.70 9.98
N ALA A 27 16.09 -3.71 10.30
CA ALA A 27 16.29 -4.88 9.44
C ALA A 27 14.98 -5.64 9.18
N ALA A 28 14.16 -5.87 10.22
CA ALA A 28 12.86 -6.52 10.05
C ALA A 28 11.89 -5.70 9.18
N ILE A 29 11.94 -4.37 9.26
CA ILE A 29 11.15 -3.47 8.40
C ILE A 29 11.65 -3.52 6.95
N SER A 30 12.97 -3.48 6.74
CA SER A 30 13.60 -3.63 5.43
C SER A 30 13.21 -4.96 4.77
N ASP A 31 13.28 -6.07 5.50
CA ASP A 31 12.87 -7.40 5.01
C ASP A 31 11.39 -7.43 4.61
N LEU A 32 10.51 -6.78 5.39
CA LEU A 32 9.08 -6.72 5.11
C LEU A 32 8.77 -5.91 3.85
N ILE A 33 9.46 -4.78 3.68
CA ILE A 33 9.38 -3.92 2.49
C ILE A 33 10.01 -4.65 1.29
N GLY A 34 11.06 -5.43 1.52
CA GLY A 34 11.88 -6.07 0.49
C GLY A 34 12.88 -5.11 -0.15
N SER A 35 13.42 -4.15 0.62
CA SER A 35 14.44 -3.20 0.17
C SER A 35 15.54 -3.01 1.21
N ASP A 36 16.78 -2.96 0.73
CA ASP A 36 17.97 -2.74 1.56
C ASP A 36 18.12 -1.28 2.00
N LEU A 37 17.52 -0.35 1.26
CA LEU A 37 17.58 1.08 1.53
C LEU A 37 16.17 1.63 1.75
N ILE A 38 15.86 1.93 3.01
CA ILE A 38 14.54 2.45 3.40
C ILE A 38 14.63 3.88 3.90
N GLN A 39 13.65 4.69 3.51
CA GLN A 39 13.45 6.06 3.98
C GLN A 39 12.32 6.10 5.01
N MET A 40 12.49 6.91 6.07
CA MET A 40 11.42 7.24 7.01
C MET A 40 10.73 8.55 6.61
N ILE A 41 9.40 8.53 6.56
CA ILE A 41 8.56 9.68 6.27
C ILE A 41 7.54 9.82 7.41
N ARG A 42 7.34 11.04 7.92
CA ARG A 42 6.34 11.30 8.95
C ARG A 42 4.92 11.10 8.40
N PHE A 43 4.10 10.31 9.08
CA PHE A 43 2.68 10.16 8.74
C PHE A 43 1.83 11.21 9.46
N ASP A 44 2.04 11.34 10.77
CA ASP A 44 1.49 12.37 11.66
C ASP A 44 2.42 12.56 12.88
N ASP A 45 1.93 13.07 14.01
CA ASP A 45 2.74 13.29 15.21
C ASP A 45 3.16 12.02 15.95
N MET A 46 2.44 10.92 15.74
CA MET A 46 2.56 9.67 16.50
C MET A 46 2.81 8.45 15.60
N HIS A 47 2.96 8.65 14.29
CA HIS A 47 3.15 7.57 13.33
C HIS A 47 4.15 7.95 12.22
N SER A 48 4.86 6.93 11.74
CA SER A 48 5.84 7.06 10.68
C SER A 48 5.67 5.97 9.62
N LEU A 49 5.95 6.34 8.38
CA LEU A 49 6.07 5.45 7.24
C LEU A 49 7.53 5.09 7.01
N PHE A 50 7.74 3.84 6.64
CA PHE A 50 8.99 3.37 6.07
C PHE A 50 8.72 2.89 4.65
N VAL A 51 9.54 3.35 3.72
CA VAL A 51 9.36 3.13 2.28
C VAL A 51 10.68 2.76 1.63
N ASP A 52 10.62 2.09 0.50
CA ASP A 52 11.77 1.90 -0.37
C ASP A 52 12.23 3.24 -0.96
N GLU A 53 13.44 3.70 -0.62
CA GLU A 53 13.97 5.00 -1.05
C GLU A 53 14.15 5.06 -2.57
N GLU A 54 14.50 3.94 -3.19
CA GLU A 54 14.77 3.84 -4.63
C GLU A 54 13.61 3.20 -5.41
N GLY A 55 12.44 3.08 -4.79
CA GLY A 55 11.29 2.37 -5.36
C GLY A 55 10.75 3.01 -6.65
N LEU A 56 10.94 4.32 -6.84
CA LEU A 56 10.55 5.06 -8.05
C LEU A 56 11.54 4.85 -9.20
N ARG A 57 11.53 3.64 -9.77
CA ARG A 57 12.42 3.22 -10.86
C ARG A 57 11.71 3.07 -12.20
N ALA A 58 12.50 3.02 -13.28
CA ALA A 58 11.96 2.73 -14.62
C ALA A 58 11.24 1.36 -14.64
N GLY A 59 10.14 1.27 -15.38
CA GLY A 59 9.33 0.04 -15.48
C GLY A 59 8.33 -0.17 -14.33
N LEU A 60 8.21 0.80 -13.42
CA LEU A 60 7.22 0.75 -12.34
C LEU A 60 5.79 0.66 -12.90
N THR A 61 5.00 -0.28 -12.36
CA THR A 61 3.63 -0.53 -12.83
C THR A 61 2.56 -0.03 -11.88
N SER A 62 2.94 0.40 -10.68
CA SER A 62 2.06 0.96 -9.66
C SER A 62 2.82 1.91 -8.74
N PHE A 63 2.12 2.85 -8.12
CA PHE A 63 2.68 3.72 -7.08
C PHE A 63 1.56 4.16 -6.13
N THR A 64 1.91 4.73 -5.00
CA THR A 64 0.98 5.25 -4.01
C THR A 64 1.17 6.75 -3.86
N ILE A 65 0.07 7.50 -3.93
CA ILE A 65 0.04 8.89 -3.48
C ILE A 65 -0.29 8.89 -1.99
N PHE A 66 0.56 9.54 -1.19
CA PHE A 66 0.32 9.79 0.22
C PHE A 66 -0.05 11.27 0.40
N ASP A 67 -1.23 11.51 0.95
CA ASP A 67 -1.76 12.85 1.15
C ASP A 67 -0.82 13.71 2.02
N GLY A 68 -0.50 14.92 1.56
CA GLY A 68 0.44 15.83 2.21
C GLY A 68 1.93 15.54 1.96
N TYR A 69 2.29 14.56 1.13
CA TYR A 69 3.67 14.31 0.71
C TYR A 69 3.85 14.55 -0.80
N PRO A 70 4.85 15.34 -1.23
CA PRO A 70 4.93 15.83 -2.60
C PRO A 70 5.35 14.77 -3.63
N THR A 71 6.01 13.70 -3.18
CA THR A 71 6.58 12.67 -4.05
C THR A 71 5.76 11.38 -3.95
N PRO A 72 5.42 10.70 -5.05
CA PRO A 72 4.82 9.38 -4.99
C PRO A 72 5.70 8.37 -4.24
N LEU A 73 5.08 7.35 -3.67
CA LEU A 73 5.76 6.24 -3.01
C LEU A 73 5.61 4.98 -3.87
N ALA A 74 6.55 4.04 -3.81
CA ALA A 74 6.50 2.84 -4.62
C ALA A 74 6.76 1.58 -3.78
N GLY A 75 6.40 0.43 -4.34
CA GLY A 75 6.54 -0.85 -3.67
C GLY A 75 5.67 -0.94 -2.42
N LYS A 76 6.24 -1.52 -1.36
CA LYS A 76 5.58 -1.70 -0.08
C LYS A 76 5.88 -0.55 0.87
N ILE A 77 4.88 -0.15 1.64
CA ILE A 77 4.93 0.95 2.59
C ILE A 77 4.52 0.40 3.95
N ALA A 78 5.41 0.53 4.94
CA ALA A 78 5.17 0.08 6.30
C ALA A 78 4.80 1.27 7.20
N LEU A 79 3.65 1.21 7.86
CA LEU A 79 3.18 2.21 8.82
C LEU A 79 3.30 1.69 10.25
N LEU A 80 4.12 2.36 11.05
CA LEU A 80 4.37 2.05 12.47
C LEU A 80 3.93 3.23 13.35
N GLY A 81 3.69 2.93 14.63
CA GLY A 81 3.58 3.94 15.67
C GLY A 81 4.96 4.44 16.12
N GLY A 82 4.99 5.68 16.60
CA GLY A 82 6.18 6.42 16.98
C GLY A 82 6.52 7.52 15.97
N ASP A 83 7.48 8.36 16.35
CA ASP A 83 7.99 9.49 15.55
C ASP A 83 9.11 9.07 14.57
N GLY A 84 9.29 7.77 14.37
CA GLY A 84 10.39 7.20 13.59
C GLY A 84 11.66 6.98 14.39
N SER A 85 11.67 7.23 15.70
CA SER A 85 12.73 6.78 16.61
C SER A 85 12.41 5.43 17.25
N GLN A 86 13.45 4.68 17.60
CA GLN A 86 13.28 3.44 18.35
C GLN A 86 12.95 3.71 19.83
N PRO A 87 12.16 2.85 20.49
CA PRO A 87 11.57 1.62 19.95
C PRO A 87 10.32 1.90 19.11
N TYR A 88 10.21 1.26 17.94
CA TYR A 88 8.97 1.34 17.18
C TYR A 88 7.86 0.58 17.89
N CYS A 89 6.62 0.99 17.69
CA CYS A 89 5.45 0.35 18.27
C CYS A 89 4.37 0.12 17.21
N SER A 90 3.34 -0.64 17.59
CA SER A 90 2.19 -0.80 16.72
C SER A 90 1.44 0.53 16.53
N PRO A 91 0.87 0.78 15.33
CA PRO A 91 0.04 1.95 15.09
C PRO A 91 -1.09 2.06 16.11
N THR A 92 -1.36 3.29 16.54
CA THR A 92 -2.47 3.59 17.46
C THR A 92 -3.76 3.95 16.74
N ILE A 93 -3.69 4.19 15.43
CA ILE A 93 -4.83 4.40 14.54
C ILE A 93 -5.31 3.11 13.90
N THR A 94 -6.57 3.08 13.47
CA THR A 94 -7.11 1.93 12.73
C THR A 94 -6.60 1.90 11.29
N MET A 95 -6.53 0.70 10.69
CA MET A 95 -6.16 0.54 9.29
C MET A 95 -7.09 1.31 8.33
N THR A 96 -8.39 1.39 8.65
CA THR A 96 -9.37 2.19 7.88
C THR A 96 -9.04 3.68 7.92
N GLU A 97 -8.61 4.20 9.07
CA GLU A 97 -8.23 5.61 9.19
C GLU A 97 -6.94 5.89 8.41
N ALA A 98 -5.93 5.05 8.59
CA ALA A 98 -4.68 5.15 7.84
C ALA A 98 -4.91 5.11 6.31
N ALA A 99 -5.79 4.22 5.83
CA ALA A 99 -6.06 4.02 4.41
C ALA A 99 -6.61 5.27 3.69
N ARG A 100 -7.30 6.16 4.42
CA ARG A 100 -7.87 7.40 3.85
C ARG A 100 -6.81 8.34 3.31
N ARG A 101 -5.57 8.22 3.80
CA ARG A 101 -4.44 9.06 3.37
C ARG A 101 -3.70 8.51 2.16
N PHE A 102 -4.07 7.33 1.67
CA PHE A 102 -3.40 6.69 0.55
C PHE A 102 -4.31 6.55 -0.66
N GLN A 103 -3.71 6.70 -1.84
CA GLN A 103 -4.33 6.37 -3.12
C GLN A 103 -3.35 5.56 -3.96
N CYS A 104 -3.67 4.29 -4.19
CA CYS A 104 -2.90 3.44 -5.08
C CYS A 104 -3.23 3.79 -6.53
N CYS A 105 -2.19 3.99 -7.32
CA CYS A 105 -2.26 4.43 -8.70
C CYS A 105 -1.62 3.39 -9.61
N ARG A 106 -2.23 3.16 -10.77
CA ARG A 106 -1.68 2.30 -11.81
C ARG A 106 -1.86 2.95 -13.18
N PRO A 107 -0.78 3.09 -13.98
CA PRO A 107 -0.94 3.41 -15.39
C PRO A 107 -1.70 2.29 -16.09
N VAL A 108 -2.73 2.65 -16.85
CA VAL A 108 -3.51 1.72 -17.66
C VAL A 108 -3.61 2.26 -19.08
N PHE A 109 -3.58 1.31 -20.02
CA PHE A 109 -3.69 1.56 -21.43
C PHE A 109 -5.01 0.96 -21.91
N ASP A 110 -5.96 1.82 -22.27
CA ASP A 110 -7.24 1.40 -22.80
C ASP A 110 -7.15 1.39 -24.33
N PRO A 111 -7.14 0.20 -24.98
CA PRO A 111 -7.15 0.12 -26.43
C PRO A 111 -8.50 0.57 -26.98
N VAL A 112 -8.48 1.37 -28.04
CA VAL A 112 -9.65 1.71 -28.83
C VAL A 112 -9.58 0.93 -30.13
N PHE A 113 -10.66 0.22 -30.45
CA PHE A 113 -10.72 -0.66 -31.62
C PHE A 113 -11.54 -0.04 -32.74
N VAL A 114 -11.14 -0.31 -33.98
CA VAL A 114 -11.87 0.06 -35.18
C VAL A 114 -13.24 -0.64 -35.18
N PRO A 115 -14.35 0.11 -35.33
CA PRO A 115 -15.68 -0.45 -35.54
C PRO A 115 -15.76 -1.37 -36.77
N ALA A 116 -16.58 -2.40 -36.69
CA ALA A 116 -16.68 -3.43 -37.74
C ALA A 116 -17.25 -2.91 -39.08
N ASP A 117 -17.94 -1.78 -39.06
CA ASP A 117 -18.59 -1.13 -40.20
C ASP A 117 -17.76 0.02 -40.80
N GLN A 118 -16.59 0.31 -40.25
CA GLN A 118 -15.74 1.40 -40.75
C GLN A 118 -15.03 0.99 -42.04
N MET A 119 -15.44 1.57 -43.17
CA MET A 119 -14.69 1.46 -44.44
C MET A 119 -13.52 2.45 -44.44
N GLY A 120 -12.30 1.94 -44.61
CA GLY A 120 -11.09 2.75 -44.72
C GLY A 120 -10.88 3.27 -46.15
N GLN A 121 -10.14 4.37 -46.29
CA GLN A 121 -9.80 4.95 -47.61
C GLN A 121 -9.03 3.98 -48.55
N LYS A 122 -8.48 2.88 -48.03
CA LYS A 122 -7.75 1.85 -48.78
C LYS A 122 -8.48 0.49 -48.89
N GLY A 123 -9.78 0.44 -48.58
CA GLY A 123 -10.57 -0.80 -48.62
C GLY A 123 -10.99 -1.31 -47.24
N LEU A 124 -11.22 -2.62 -47.13
CA LEU A 124 -11.73 -3.28 -45.92
C LEU A 124 -10.75 -3.08 -44.75
N VAL A 125 -11.20 -2.41 -43.67
CA VAL A 125 -10.46 -2.41 -42.40
C VAL A 125 -10.77 -3.71 -41.68
N VAL A 126 -9.75 -4.37 -41.14
CA VAL A 126 -9.95 -5.57 -40.33
C VAL A 126 -10.67 -5.15 -39.04
N ALA A 127 -11.94 -5.56 -38.90
CA ALA A 127 -12.71 -5.34 -37.69
C ALA A 127 -11.93 -5.84 -36.46
N GLY A 128 -11.82 -5.01 -35.41
CA GLY A 128 -11.06 -5.34 -34.21
C GLY A 128 -9.56 -4.97 -34.26
N ALA A 129 -9.09 -4.28 -35.30
CA ALA A 129 -7.78 -3.62 -35.26
C ALA A 129 -7.75 -2.53 -34.18
N VAL A 130 -6.61 -2.33 -33.50
CA VAL A 130 -6.43 -1.21 -32.57
C VAL A 130 -6.23 0.08 -33.38
N GLU A 131 -7.13 1.04 -33.19
CA GLU A 131 -7.08 2.36 -33.81
C GLU A 131 -6.17 3.31 -33.02
N THR A 132 -6.32 3.33 -31.70
CA THR A 132 -5.54 4.18 -30.81
C THR A 132 -5.42 3.54 -29.42
N LEU A 133 -4.55 4.12 -28.59
CA LEU A 133 -4.32 3.71 -27.21
C LEU A 133 -4.47 4.94 -26.31
N HIS A 134 -5.42 4.89 -25.38
CA HIS A 134 -5.57 5.93 -24.38
C HIS A 134 -4.78 5.55 -23.12
N ALA A 135 -3.89 6.44 -22.68
CA ALA A 135 -3.20 6.30 -21.41
C ALA A 135 -3.94 7.09 -20.33
N ARG A 136 -4.21 6.45 -19.18
CA ARG A 136 -4.72 7.13 -17.98
C ARG A 136 -4.08 6.55 -16.73
N ILE A 137 -4.23 7.27 -15.62
CA ILE A 137 -3.87 6.76 -14.30
C ILE A 137 -5.16 6.31 -13.60
N ASP A 138 -5.28 5.01 -13.41
CA ASP A 138 -6.30 4.41 -12.55
C ASP A 138 -5.94 4.70 -11.08
N ARG A 139 -6.92 5.10 -10.28
CA ARG A 139 -6.73 5.53 -8.90
C ARG A 139 -7.75 4.85 -8.00
N ARG A 140 -7.28 4.22 -6.94
CA ARG A 140 -8.13 3.47 -6.01
C ARG A 140 -7.66 3.61 -4.57
N THR A 141 -8.61 3.61 -3.65
CA THR A 141 -8.32 3.45 -2.22
C THR A 141 -7.77 2.03 -1.99
N PRO A 142 -6.82 1.86 -1.04
CA PRO A 142 -6.33 0.53 -0.71
C PRO A 142 -7.44 -0.43 -0.28
N LEU A 143 -7.38 -1.67 -0.74
CA LEU A 143 -8.23 -2.76 -0.32
C LEU A 143 -7.77 -3.26 1.04
N LEU A 144 -8.62 -3.09 2.06
CA LEU A 144 -8.35 -3.57 3.41
C LEU A 144 -8.50 -5.09 3.48
N VAL A 145 -7.40 -5.79 3.69
CA VAL A 145 -7.38 -7.25 3.86
C VAL A 145 -7.34 -7.56 5.35
N ARG A 146 -8.37 -8.28 5.82
CA ARG A 146 -8.33 -8.93 7.12
C ARG A 146 -7.74 -10.31 6.89
N ASP A 147 -6.56 -10.59 7.42
CA ASP A 147 -6.02 -11.94 7.36
C ASP A 147 -7.02 -12.92 7.99
N GLY A 148 -7.26 -14.04 7.32
CA GLY A 148 -8.22 -15.08 7.72
C GLY A 148 -7.83 -15.85 8.99
N ALA A 149 -6.81 -15.42 9.72
CA ALA A 149 -6.62 -15.82 11.11
C ALA A 149 -7.48 -14.90 11.97
N THR A 150 -8.48 -15.47 12.65
CA THR A 150 -9.40 -14.74 13.52
C THR A 150 -8.65 -14.08 14.68
N MET A 151 -8.07 -12.91 14.45
CA MET A 151 -7.54 -12.04 15.50
C MET A 151 -8.70 -11.15 15.97
N LYS A 152 -9.33 -11.54 17.08
CA LYS A 152 -10.35 -10.72 17.76
C LYS A 152 -9.67 -9.51 18.40
N PHE A 153 -9.64 -8.39 17.69
CA PHE A 153 -9.31 -7.10 18.29
C PHE A 153 -10.59 -6.53 18.93
N GLU A 154 -10.84 -6.82 20.20
CA GLU A 154 -11.77 -6.03 21.01
C GLU A 154 -11.01 -4.83 21.61
N ILE A 155 -11.19 -3.66 21.01
CA ILE A 155 -10.82 -2.39 21.65
C ILE A 155 -11.92 -2.08 22.67
N ARG A 156 -11.67 -2.39 23.95
CA ARG A 156 -12.46 -1.81 25.04
C ARG A 156 -11.80 -0.50 25.47
N GLU A 157 -12.49 0.61 25.19
CA GLU A 157 -12.19 1.88 25.83
C GLU A 157 -12.25 1.72 27.35
N THR A 158 -11.25 2.27 28.01
CA THR A 158 -11.13 2.53 29.46
C THR A 158 -10.26 1.55 30.26
N ASN A 159 -9.05 2.05 30.57
CA ASN A 159 -8.18 1.75 31.71
C ASN A 159 -7.63 0.33 31.93
N ARG A 160 -6.31 0.24 31.68
CA ARG A 160 -5.27 -0.53 32.40
C ARG A 160 -5.33 -2.07 32.36
N ILE A 161 -4.27 -2.61 31.74
CA ILE A 161 -3.69 -3.96 31.82
C ILE A 161 -4.38 -5.01 30.93
N ALA A 162 -3.70 -5.35 29.82
CA ALA A 162 -4.05 -6.50 29.01
C ALA A 162 -3.65 -7.80 29.75
N LEU A 163 -4.64 -8.64 30.05
CA LEU A 163 -4.41 -10.02 30.49
C LEU A 163 -4.50 -10.95 29.28
N PHE A 164 -3.46 -11.76 29.09
CA PHE A 164 -3.39 -12.78 28.04
C PHE A 164 -3.99 -14.08 28.60
N THR A 165 -5.00 -14.63 27.94
CA THR A 165 -5.42 -16.02 28.16
C THR A 165 -5.26 -16.81 26.86
N SER A 166 -4.32 -17.74 26.89
CA SER A 166 -4.17 -18.81 25.89
C SER A 166 -5.35 -19.78 26.04
N VAL A 167 -6.03 -20.09 24.93
CA VAL A 167 -6.95 -21.23 24.85
C VAL A 167 -6.26 -22.29 23.99
N ARG A 168 -6.15 -23.49 24.55
CA ARG A 168 -5.57 -24.69 23.91
C ARG A 168 -6.45 -25.19 22.77
#